data_AF-A0A9X9F779-F1
#
_entry.id   AF-A0A9X9F779-F1
#
_cell.length_a   1.000
_cell.length_b   1.000
_cell.length_c   1.000
_cell.angle_alpha   90.00
_cell.angle_beta   90.00
_cell.angle_gamma   90.00
#
_symmetry.space_group_name_H-M   'P 1'
#
loop_
_entity.id
_entity.type
_entity.pdbx_description
1 polymer ?
#
loop_
_entity_poly.entity_id
_entity_poly.type
_entity_poly.pdbx_seq_one_letter_code
_entity_poly.pdbx_strand_id
1 'polypeptide(L)'
;MNKAKFGPMLLALALFAVFLLIPTRFLLPLLSDEKVEQAATSLKEEKIQSMILQQKMLADPKYLPMYGSSEFARMDAFHPSNYFKVKPEGFTPFLLGRGGTQDLVHVLNFASTMDQLKDKKMVFVLSPQWFVPQGIDETHFAPNFSKQQGYHFI
;
A
#
# COMPACT_ATOMS: atom_id res chain seq x y z
N MET A 1 32.90 -32.84 -33.50
CA MET A 1 31.56 -32.79 -32.85
C MET A 1 31.57 -31.72 -31.78
N ASN A 2 30.88 -30.60 -32.01
CA ASN A 2 30.71 -29.56 -30.99
C ASN A 2 29.85 -30.12 -29.86
N LYS A 3 30.44 -30.26 -28.66
CA LYS A 3 29.70 -30.67 -27.47
C LYS A 3 28.66 -29.59 -27.16
N ALA A 4 27.39 -29.93 -27.21
CA ALA A 4 26.31 -29.04 -26.82
C ALA A 4 26.52 -28.60 -25.36
N LYS A 5 26.80 -27.31 -25.15
CA LYS A 5 27.04 -26.75 -23.83
C LYS A 5 25.69 -26.41 -23.18
N PHE A 6 25.03 -27.42 -22.61
CA PHE A 6 23.78 -27.24 -21.86
C PHE A 6 23.95 -26.61 -20.47
N GLY A 7 25.20 -26.40 -20.01
CA GLY A 7 25.50 -25.82 -18.70
C GLY A 7 24.78 -24.51 -18.39
N PRO A 8 24.79 -23.49 -19.28
CA PRO A 8 24.06 -22.24 -19.07
C PRO A 8 22.54 -22.45 -18.98
N MET A 9 21.97 -23.38 -19.74
CA MET A 9 20.54 -23.69 -19.72
C MET A 9 20.14 -24.33 -18.37
N LEU A 10 20.93 -25.29 -17.89
CA LEU A 10 20.70 -25.93 -16.59
C LEU A 10 20.85 -24.93 -15.44
N LEU A 11 21.84 -24.02 -15.51
CA LEU A 11 22.01 -22.96 -14.53
C LEU A 11 20.82 -21.99 -14.53
N ALA A 12 20.32 -21.58 -15.70
CA ALA A 12 19.15 -20.72 -15.81
C ALA A 12 17.89 -21.39 -15.22
N LEU A 13 17.67 -22.67 -15.50
CA LEU A 13 16.58 -23.47 -14.92
C LEU A 13 16.69 -23.56 -13.40
N ALA A 14 17.90 -23.79 -12.88
CA ALA A 14 18.13 -23.84 -11.44
C ALA A 14 17.85 -22.48 -10.78
N LEU A 15 18.34 -21.37 -11.35
CA LEU A 15 18.09 -20.03 -10.84
C LEU A 15 16.59 -19.67 -10.88
N PHE A 16 15.89 -20.06 -11.95
CA PHE A 16 14.45 -19.85 -12.07
C PHE A 16 13.67 -20.66 -11.02
N ALA A 17 14.03 -21.93 -10.82
CA ALA A 17 13.42 -22.77 -9.78
C ALA A 17 13.66 -22.19 -8.38
N VAL A 18 14.88 -21.74 -8.08
CA VAL A 18 15.18 -21.04 -6.82
C VAL A 18 14.32 -19.79 -6.68
N PHE A 19 14.23 -18.97 -7.72
CA PHE A 19 13.41 -17.75 -7.71
C PHE A 19 11.93 -18.03 -7.42
N LEU A 20 11.35 -19.06 -8.03
CA LEU A 20 9.96 -19.46 -7.78
C LEU A 20 9.71 -19.93 -6.34
N LEU A 21 10.72 -20.48 -5.67
CA LEU A 21 10.62 -21.01 -4.31
C LEU A 21 10.88 -19.95 -3.24
N ILE A 22 11.38 -18.75 -3.58
CA ILE A 22 11.62 -17.69 -2.61
C ILE A 22 10.28 -17.12 -2.13
N PRO A 23 9.97 -17.19 -0.82
CA PRO A 23 8.79 -16.53 -0.26
C PRO A 23 8.86 -15.01 -0.47
N THR A 24 7.77 -14.41 -0.98
CA THR A 24 7.70 -12.98 -1.27
C THR A 24 7.98 -12.09 -0.06
N ARG A 25 7.69 -12.57 1.16
CA ARG A 25 8.04 -11.88 2.42
C ARG A 25 9.54 -11.59 2.57
N PHE A 26 10.42 -12.40 1.99
CA PHE A 26 11.86 -12.19 2.03
C PHE A 26 12.33 -11.08 1.09
N LEU A 27 11.46 -10.60 0.20
CA LEU A 27 11.74 -9.47 -0.70
C LEU A 27 11.34 -8.12 -0.07
N LEU A 28 10.62 -8.11 1.06
CA LEU A 28 10.24 -6.86 1.76
C LEU A 28 11.43 -5.95 2.10
N PRO A 29 12.58 -6.47 2.58
CA PRO A 29 13.76 -5.63 2.85
C PRO A 29 14.37 -4.98 1.60
N LEU A 30 14.03 -5.47 0.39
CA LEU A 30 14.55 -4.94 -0.87
C LEU A 30 13.90 -3.61 -1.27
N LEU A 31 12.71 -3.31 -0.73
CA LEU A 31 12.08 -2.00 -0.92
C LEU A 31 12.87 -0.98 -0.10
N SER A 32 13.37 0.11 -0.67
CA SER A 32 14.15 1.08 0.12
C SER A 32 13.27 1.88 1.07
N ASP A 33 13.81 2.26 2.24
CA ASP A 33 13.09 3.10 3.21
C ASP A 33 12.74 4.47 2.60
N GLU A 34 13.63 5.00 1.76
CA GLU A 34 13.39 6.22 0.98
C GLU A 34 12.14 6.12 0.10
N LYS A 35 11.89 4.97 -0.54
CA LYS A 35 10.66 4.76 -1.34
C LYS A 35 9.41 4.79 -0.46
N VAL A 36 9.48 4.26 0.76
CA VAL A 36 8.36 4.31 1.72
C VAL A 36 8.11 5.74 2.17
N GLU A 37 9.17 6.49 2.46
CA GLU A 37 9.09 7.89 2.87
C GLU A 37 8.50 8.78 1.77
N GLN A 38 8.98 8.66 0.54
CA GLN A 38 8.42 9.36 -0.62
C GLN A 38 6.96 8.96 -0.87
N ALA A 39 6.59 7.72 -0.57
CA ALA A 39 5.22 7.27 -0.69
C ALA A 39 4.29 7.86 0.37
N ALA A 40 4.78 8.35 1.50
CA ALA A 40 3.94 8.78 2.63
C ALA A 40 2.87 9.81 2.23
N THR A 41 3.23 10.76 1.36
CA THR A 41 2.33 11.81 0.84
C THR A 41 1.81 11.55 -0.58
N SER A 42 2.30 10.51 -1.25
CA SER A 42 1.82 10.12 -2.58
C SER A 42 0.37 9.61 -2.52
N LEU A 43 -0.46 10.05 -3.46
CA LEU A 43 -1.87 9.62 -3.61
C LEU A 43 -2.08 8.78 -4.88
N LYS A 44 -0.98 8.25 -5.42
CA LYS A 44 -0.99 7.43 -6.63
C LYS A 44 -1.73 6.11 -6.39
N GLU A 45 -2.44 5.64 -7.42
CA GLU A 45 -3.19 4.39 -7.40
C GLU A 45 -2.30 3.21 -7.01
N GLU A 46 -1.10 3.13 -7.60
CA GLU A 46 -0.16 2.04 -7.38
C GLU A 46 0.28 1.95 -5.92
N LYS A 47 0.32 3.08 -5.20
CA LYS A 47 0.60 3.09 -3.76
C LYS A 47 -0.56 2.49 -2.99
N ILE A 48 -1.77 2.97 -3.25
CA ILE A 48 -2.99 2.56 -2.52
C ILE A 48 -3.27 1.07 -2.74
N GLN A 49 -3.03 0.56 -3.94
CA GLN A 49 -3.22 -0.85 -4.27
C GLN A 49 -2.05 -1.76 -3.85
N SER A 50 -0.92 -1.20 -3.40
CA SER A 50 0.29 -1.97 -3.06
C SER A 50 0.27 -2.51 -1.63
N MET A 51 0.02 -3.81 -1.51
CA MET A 51 0.08 -4.53 -0.23
C MET A 51 1.48 -4.50 0.40
N ILE A 52 2.54 -4.67 -0.41
CA ILE A 52 3.94 -4.69 0.07
C ILE A 52 4.35 -3.35 0.69
N LEU A 53 3.97 -2.25 0.05
CA LEU A 53 4.30 -0.91 0.53
C LEU A 53 3.60 -0.61 1.86
N GLN A 54 2.33 -1.00 1.97
CA GLN A 54 1.56 -0.87 3.22
C GLN A 54 2.12 -1.75 4.33
N GLN A 55 2.47 -3.01 4.04
CA GLN A 55 3.09 -3.90 5.02
C GLN A 55 4.41 -3.34 5.55
N LYS A 56 5.25 -2.80 4.66
CA LYS A 56 6.52 -2.18 5.08
C LYS A 56 6.30 -0.91 5.89
N MET A 57 5.35 -0.06 5.49
CA MET A 57 4.95 1.11 6.26
C MET A 57 4.45 0.72 7.66
N LEU A 58 3.58 -0.28 7.78
CA LEU A 58 3.05 -0.73 9.06
C LEU A 58 4.11 -1.38 9.95
N ALA A 59 5.15 -1.99 9.37
CA ALA A 59 6.27 -2.54 10.14
C ALA A 59 7.12 -1.46 10.85
N ASP A 60 7.11 -0.22 10.35
CA ASP A 60 7.87 0.90 10.91
C ASP A 60 6.98 1.76 11.84
N PRO A 61 7.27 1.82 13.16
CA PRO A 61 6.44 2.54 14.12
C PRO A 61 6.40 4.06 13.91
N LYS A 62 7.29 4.62 13.08
CA LYS A 62 7.27 6.06 12.79
C LYS A 62 6.08 6.48 11.94
N TYR A 63 5.44 5.57 11.20
CA TYR A 63 4.31 5.94 10.34
C TYR A 63 2.97 5.85 11.07
N LEU A 64 2.15 6.88 10.87
CA LEU A 64 0.74 6.88 11.27
C LEU A 64 -0.11 6.73 10.00
N PRO A 65 -0.71 5.54 9.75
CA PRO A 65 -1.58 5.37 8.60
C PRO A 65 -2.85 6.20 8.75
N MET A 66 -3.19 6.95 7.70
CA MET A 66 -4.37 7.79 7.61
C MET A 66 -5.19 7.38 6.40
N TYR A 67 -6.37 6.82 6.63
CA TYR A 67 -7.28 6.35 5.58
C TYR A 67 -8.33 7.41 5.28
N GLY A 68 -8.62 7.64 4.00
CA GLY A 68 -9.52 8.71 3.55
C GLY A 68 -9.73 8.69 2.03
N SER A 69 -10.02 9.84 1.43
CA SER A 69 -10.31 9.96 -0.01
C SER A 69 -9.64 11.19 -0.63
N SER A 70 -10.41 12.09 -1.26
CA SER A 70 -9.91 13.30 -1.93
C SER A 70 -9.44 14.38 -0.96
N GLU A 71 -9.80 14.32 0.32
CA GLU A 71 -9.42 15.27 1.35
C GLU A 71 -7.89 15.43 1.46
N PHE A 72 -7.14 14.34 1.22
CA PHE A 72 -5.68 14.33 1.22
C PHE A 72 -5.04 15.07 0.04
N ALA A 73 -5.77 15.34 -1.03
CA ALA A 73 -5.23 16.07 -2.18
C ALA A 73 -5.11 17.57 -1.92
N ARG A 74 -5.80 18.10 -0.90
CA ARG A 74 -5.77 19.51 -0.55
C ARG A 74 -4.57 19.81 0.36
N MET A 75 -3.43 20.07 -0.26
CA MET A 75 -2.21 20.47 0.45
C MET A 75 -2.24 21.94 0.84
N ASP A 76 -2.18 22.22 2.14
CA ASP A 76 -2.00 23.56 2.70
C ASP A 76 -1.08 23.50 3.94
N ALA A 77 -0.85 24.63 4.59
CA ALA A 77 0.03 24.70 5.76
C ALA A 77 -0.47 23.89 6.97
N PHE A 78 -1.77 23.59 7.02
CA PHE A 78 -2.41 22.85 8.10
C PHE A 78 -2.66 21.38 7.76
N HIS A 79 -2.45 20.98 6.50
CA HIS A 79 -2.48 19.59 6.09
C HIS A 79 -1.53 18.76 6.99
N PRO A 80 -1.96 17.61 7.55
CA PRO A 80 -1.18 16.87 8.54
C PRO A 80 0.27 16.60 8.12
N SER A 81 0.48 16.20 6.85
CA SER A 81 1.83 15.94 6.32
C SER A 81 2.73 17.17 6.28
N ASN A 82 2.18 18.38 6.12
CA ASN A 82 2.94 19.63 6.12
C ASN A 82 3.16 20.13 7.54
N TYR A 83 2.11 20.07 8.39
CA TYR A 83 2.19 20.50 9.77
C TYR A 83 3.22 19.67 10.57
N PHE A 84 3.14 18.34 10.51
CA PHE A 84 4.05 17.46 11.26
C PHE A 84 5.47 17.39 10.65
N LYS A 85 5.67 17.90 9.44
CA LYS A 85 7.01 18.11 8.87
C LYS A 85 7.73 19.28 9.53
N VAL A 86 7.03 20.36 9.87
CA VAL A 86 7.61 21.53 10.53
C VAL A 86 7.54 21.45 12.06
N LYS A 87 6.59 20.67 12.60
CA LYS A 87 6.44 20.40 14.02
C LYS A 87 6.34 18.88 14.27
N PRO A 88 7.47 18.17 14.33
CA PRO A 88 7.47 16.72 14.53
C PRO A 88 6.91 16.31 15.90
N GLU A 89 6.03 15.32 15.92
CA GLU A 89 5.43 14.75 17.14
C GLU A 89 5.73 13.24 17.27
N GLY A 90 6.84 12.79 16.69
CA GLY A 90 7.27 11.38 16.76
C GLY A 90 6.57 10.43 15.79
N PHE A 91 5.78 10.94 14.84
CA PHE A 91 5.19 10.16 13.75
C PHE A 91 5.18 10.94 12.43
N THR A 92 5.01 10.21 11.33
CA THR A 92 4.84 10.73 9.97
C THR A 92 3.49 10.26 9.42
N PRO A 93 2.59 11.18 9.05
CA PRO A 93 1.35 10.84 8.36
C PRO A 93 1.59 10.04 7.07
N PHE A 94 0.90 8.93 6.90
CA PHE A 94 0.97 8.10 5.70
C PHE A 94 -0.42 7.98 5.06
N LEU A 95 -0.62 8.66 3.93
CA LEU A 95 -1.95 8.93 3.36
C LEU A 95 -2.46 7.76 2.48
N LEU A 96 -3.44 7.00 2.95
CA LEU A 96 -4.06 5.90 2.23
C LEU A 96 -5.45 6.33 1.75
N GLY A 97 -5.48 7.01 0.60
CA GLY A 97 -6.73 7.49 0.02
C GLY A 97 -6.50 8.40 -1.17
N ARG A 98 -7.42 8.35 -2.12
CA ARG A 98 -7.57 9.31 -3.22
C ARG A 98 -9.04 9.43 -3.56
N GLY A 99 -9.39 10.33 -4.48
CA GLY A 99 -10.78 10.47 -4.95
C GLY A 99 -11.41 9.11 -5.30
N GLY A 100 -12.58 8.84 -4.72
CA GLY A 100 -13.30 7.59 -4.91
C GLY A 100 -12.89 6.43 -4.00
N THR A 101 -11.83 6.56 -3.19
CA THR A 101 -11.54 5.59 -2.13
C THR A 101 -12.57 5.76 -1.01
N GLN A 102 -13.46 4.79 -0.82
CA GLN A 102 -14.48 4.77 0.24
C GLN A 102 -14.38 3.47 1.04
N ASP A 103 -15.33 3.22 1.94
CA ASP A 103 -15.31 2.12 2.91
C ASP A 103 -15.03 0.75 2.29
N LEU A 104 -15.66 0.41 1.16
CA LEU A 104 -15.44 -0.90 0.52
C LEU A 104 -13.99 -1.09 0.07
N VAL A 105 -13.36 -0.06 -0.49
CA VAL A 105 -11.95 -0.11 -0.89
C VAL A 105 -11.06 -0.23 0.36
N HIS A 106 -11.37 0.51 1.42
CA HIS A 106 -10.62 0.44 2.68
C HIS A 106 -10.73 -0.92 3.36
N VAL A 107 -11.91 -1.56 3.33
CA VAL A 107 -12.10 -2.92 3.85
C VAL A 107 -11.19 -3.92 3.14
N LEU A 108 -11.05 -3.84 1.81
CA LEU A 108 -10.12 -4.69 1.06
C LEU A 108 -8.66 -4.42 1.44
N ASN A 109 -8.30 -3.15 1.65
CA ASN A 109 -6.97 -2.79 2.17
C ASN A 109 -6.71 -3.42 3.55
N PHE A 110 -7.66 -3.28 4.48
CA PHE A 110 -7.55 -3.83 5.84
C PHE A 110 -7.45 -5.34 5.82
N ALA A 111 -8.26 -6.02 5.01
CA ALA A 111 -8.19 -7.47 4.88
C ALA A 111 -6.78 -7.92 4.50
N SER A 112 -6.11 -7.21 3.59
CA SER A 112 -4.74 -7.53 3.15
C SER A 112 -3.61 -7.18 4.14
N THR A 113 -3.93 -6.45 5.23
CA THR A 113 -2.95 -5.92 6.18
C THR A 113 -3.38 -6.07 7.65
N MET A 114 -4.38 -6.90 7.94
CA MET A 114 -5.04 -6.97 9.24
C MET A 114 -4.10 -7.35 10.37
N ASP A 115 -3.24 -8.35 10.13
CA ASP A 115 -2.24 -8.81 11.09
C ASP A 115 -1.26 -7.69 11.44
N GLN A 116 -0.85 -6.91 10.45
CA GLN A 116 0.06 -5.79 10.64
C GLN A 116 -0.62 -4.61 11.33
N LEU A 117 -1.94 -4.43 11.19
CA LEU A 117 -2.69 -3.36 11.85
C LEU A 117 -2.97 -3.62 13.33
N LYS A 118 -2.81 -4.86 13.78
CA LYS A 118 -3.05 -5.24 15.18
C LYS A 118 -2.24 -4.34 16.14
N ASP A 119 -2.93 -3.81 17.14
CA ASP A 119 -2.39 -2.93 18.18
C ASP A 119 -1.75 -1.61 17.66
N LYS A 120 -2.00 -1.23 16.40
CA LYS A 120 -1.54 0.04 15.82
C LYS A 120 -2.61 1.12 15.89
N LYS A 121 -2.15 2.36 16.03
CA LYS A 121 -3.01 3.54 15.87
C LYS A 121 -3.18 3.85 14.39
N MET A 122 -4.37 4.28 14.01
CA MET A 122 -4.69 4.76 12.67
C MET A 122 -5.66 5.93 12.74
N VAL A 123 -5.70 6.73 11.68
CA VAL A 123 -6.74 7.72 11.44
C VAL A 123 -7.64 7.19 10.33
N PHE A 124 -8.96 7.30 10.50
CA PHE A 124 -9.93 6.97 9.47
C PHE A 124 -10.87 8.16 9.29
N VAL A 125 -10.81 8.80 8.13
CA VAL A 125 -11.68 9.92 7.78
C VAL A 125 -12.97 9.35 7.21
N LEU A 126 -14.10 9.65 7.85
CA LEU A 126 -15.43 9.33 7.34
C LEU A 126 -16.02 10.56 6.65
N SER A 127 -16.41 10.41 5.38
CA SER A 127 -17.03 11.48 4.62
C SER A 127 -18.53 11.18 4.46
N PRO A 128 -19.45 12.05 4.93
CA PRO A 128 -20.89 11.81 4.81
C PRO A 128 -21.36 11.56 3.36
N GLN A 129 -20.65 12.13 2.38
CA GLN A 129 -20.94 11.97 0.96
C GLN A 129 -20.76 10.54 0.43
N TRP A 130 -20.11 9.65 1.18
CA TRP A 130 -19.99 8.22 0.82
C TRP A 130 -21.30 7.46 1.05
N PHE A 131 -22.17 7.96 1.93
CA PHE A 131 -23.37 7.27 2.40
C PHE A 131 -24.61 7.65 1.60
N VAL A 132 -24.49 7.59 0.27
CA VAL A 132 -25.64 7.72 -0.65
C VAL A 132 -26.40 6.39 -0.74
N PRO A 133 -27.70 6.37 -1.09
CA PRO A 133 -28.50 5.14 -1.08
C PRO A 133 -27.95 4.01 -1.95
N GLN A 134 -27.25 4.33 -3.03
CA GLN A 134 -26.65 3.36 -3.95
C GLN A 134 -25.22 2.95 -3.53
N GLY A 135 -24.63 3.64 -2.55
CA GLY A 135 -23.23 3.46 -2.15
C GLY A 135 -22.24 3.89 -3.24
N ILE A 136 -21.04 3.29 -3.20
CA ILE A 136 -19.98 3.53 -4.18
C ILE A 136 -20.37 2.98 -5.56
N ASP A 137 -20.18 3.78 -6.61
CA ASP A 137 -20.37 3.34 -8.00
C ASP A 137 -19.09 2.72 -8.60
N GLU A 138 -19.24 2.08 -9.75
CA GLU A 138 -18.14 1.39 -10.44
C GLU A 138 -17.03 2.35 -10.89
N THR A 139 -17.37 3.60 -11.22
CA THR A 139 -16.39 4.59 -11.68
C THR A 139 -15.45 5.04 -10.57
N HIS A 140 -15.89 4.96 -9.31
CA HIS A 140 -15.07 5.21 -8.13
C HIS A 140 -14.42 3.93 -7.59
N PHE A 141 -15.10 2.78 -7.67
CA PHE A 141 -14.58 1.51 -7.16
C PHE A 141 -13.47 0.92 -8.06
N ALA A 142 -13.74 0.73 -9.35
CA ALA A 142 -12.83 0.06 -10.27
C ALA A 142 -11.40 0.62 -10.30
N PRO A 143 -11.16 1.95 -10.35
CA PRO A 143 -9.80 2.49 -10.36
C PRO A 143 -9.10 2.45 -9.00
N ASN A 144 -9.80 2.11 -7.93
CA ASN A 144 -9.22 2.00 -6.59
C ASN A 144 -9.15 0.54 -6.11
N PHE A 145 -9.72 -0.40 -6.87
CA PHE A 145 -9.72 -1.83 -6.56
C PHE A 145 -8.38 -2.50 -6.88
N SER A 146 -7.83 -3.23 -5.92
CA SER A 146 -6.68 -4.13 -6.13
C SER A 146 -7.13 -5.58 -6.17
N LYS A 147 -6.89 -6.26 -7.29
CA LYS A 147 -7.10 -7.72 -7.39
C LYS A 147 -6.32 -8.49 -6.33
N GLN A 148 -5.12 -8.03 -6.00
CA GLN A 148 -4.28 -8.68 -4.99
C GLN A 148 -4.91 -8.60 -3.60
N GLN A 149 -5.45 -7.44 -3.24
CA GLN A 149 -6.16 -7.25 -1.96
C GLN A 149 -7.47 -8.06 -1.96
N GLY A 150 -8.20 -8.06 -3.08
CA GLY A 150 -9.40 -8.88 -3.25
C GLY A 150 -9.14 -10.38 -3.09
N TYR A 151 -8.03 -10.91 -3.63
CA TYR A 151 -7.65 -12.31 -3.44
C TYR A 151 -7.20 -12.63 -2.02
N HIS A 152 -6.72 -11.65 -1.25
CA HIS A 152 -6.37 -11.86 0.16
C HIS A 152 -7.60 -11.85 1.07
N PHE A 153 -8.69 -11.22 0.63
CA PHE A 153 -9.94 -11.16 1.38
C PHE A 153 -10.72 -12.48 1.35
N ILE A 154 -10.53 -13.30 0.31
CA ILE A 154 -11.19 -14.60 0.10
C ILE A 154 -10.30 -15.72 0.64
#